data_AF-A0A7C4E9Y0-F1
#
_entry.id   AF-A0A7C4E9Y0-F1
#
_cell.length_a   1.000
_cell.length_b   1.000
_cell.length_c   1.000
_cell.angle_alpha   90.00
_cell.angle_beta   90.00
_cell.angle_gamma   90.00
#
_symmetry.space_group_name_H-M   'P 1'
#
loop_
_entity.id
_entity.type
_entity.pdbx_description
1 polymer ?
#
loop_
_entity_poly.entity_id
_entity_poly.type
_entity_poly.pdbx_seq_one_letter_code
_entity_poly.pdbx_strand_id
1 'polypeptide(L)'
;MSHAAFEPEAHSEAPTAMYRFGLPGRIQTPNSRPRAIALLALGARGAAILGRVNSDDFRILSMHDSEGGALAGDIEAIRAHADKLHKTLAGADMLFMVAGLGDDVSLAPAIKRVGDSMNVPVTGLFIAPADAPAAEALSTLRSSVEMLVIAADEEYVSTMLTMLGR
;
A
#
# COMPACT_ATOMS: atom_id res chain seq x y z
N MET A 1 -76.12 30.89 21.39
CA MET A 1 -75.61 29.89 20.42
C MET A 1 -74.80 30.66 19.39
N SER A 2 -73.48 30.69 19.57
CA SER A 2 -72.55 31.49 18.79
C SER A 2 -71.85 30.56 17.79
N HIS A 3 -72.03 30.81 16.49
CA HIS A 3 -71.34 30.11 15.41
C HIS A 3 -70.01 30.83 15.17
N ALA A 4 -68.91 30.21 15.58
CA ALA A 4 -67.56 30.71 15.32
C ALA A 4 -67.16 30.41 13.86
N ALA A 5 -66.58 31.43 13.22
CA ALA A 5 -66.02 31.38 11.88
C ALA A 5 -64.72 30.55 11.86
N PHE A 6 -64.53 29.79 10.79
CA PHE A 6 -63.33 29.01 10.50
C PHE A 6 -62.30 29.92 9.83
N GLU A 7 -61.23 30.28 10.55
CA GLU A 7 -60.06 30.95 9.99
C GLU A 7 -59.15 29.92 9.30
N PRO A 8 -58.64 30.19 8.08
CA PRO A 8 -57.65 29.32 7.46
C PRO A 8 -56.27 29.60 8.05
N GLU A 9 -55.65 28.57 8.64
CA GLU A 9 -54.27 28.63 9.13
C GLU A 9 -53.30 28.93 7.97
N ALA A 10 -52.48 29.96 8.18
CA ALA A 10 -51.36 30.31 7.32
C ALA A 10 -50.34 29.16 7.31
N HIS A 11 -50.14 28.54 6.16
CA HIS A 11 -49.04 27.62 5.94
C HIS A 11 -47.71 28.39 6.02
N SER A 12 -47.05 28.27 7.16
CA SER A 12 -45.65 28.63 7.36
C SER A 12 -44.79 27.88 6.34
N GLU A 13 -44.22 28.62 5.38
CA GLU A 13 -43.18 28.11 4.49
C GLU A 13 -41.98 27.70 5.36
N ALA A 14 -41.79 26.39 5.48
CA ALA A 14 -40.59 25.84 6.10
C ALA A 14 -39.35 26.31 5.32
N PRO A 15 -38.25 26.67 6.01
CA PRO A 15 -37.04 27.12 5.36
C PRO A 15 -36.54 26.02 4.42
N THR A 16 -36.24 26.39 3.17
CA THR A 16 -35.65 25.54 2.14
C THR A 16 -34.37 24.92 2.69
N ALA A 17 -34.47 23.70 3.21
CA ALA A 17 -33.35 22.94 3.70
C ALA A 17 -32.41 22.70 2.51
N MET A 18 -31.27 23.37 2.54
CA MET A 18 -30.13 23.10 1.66
C MET A 18 -29.86 21.60 1.73
N TYR A 19 -30.13 20.86 0.66
CA TYR A 19 -29.87 19.42 0.59
C TYR A 19 -28.35 19.19 0.67
N ARG A 20 -27.86 18.98 1.89
CA ARG A 20 -26.55 18.36 2.14
C ARG A 20 -26.65 16.89 1.73
N PHE A 21 -25.56 16.37 1.16
CA PHE A 21 -25.40 14.98 0.76
C PHE A 21 -25.97 13.98 1.79
N GLY A 22 -26.55 12.88 1.28
CA GLY A 22 -26.79 11.63 2.00
C GLY A 22 -28.12 11.50 2.77
N LEU A 23 -28.99 10.58 2.32
CA LEU A 23 -30.08 10.07 3.15
C LEU A 23 -29.51 9.50 4.48
N PRO A 24 -30.28 9.55 5.60
CA PRO A 24 -29.89 8.91 6.86
C PRO A 24 -29.51 7.44 6.60
N GLY A 25 -28.29 7.05 6.98
CA GLY A 25 -27.78 5.68 6.80
C GLY A 25 -26.88 5.46 5.58
N ARG A 26 -26.61 6.47 4.75
CA ARG A 26 -25.54 6.41 3.73
C ARG A 26 -24.24 6.99 4.24
N ILE A 27 -23.12 6.46 3.75
CA ILE A 27 -21.76 6.95 4.05
C ILE A 27 -21.66 8.40 3.57
N GLN A 28 -21.45 9.31 4.52
CA GLN A 28 -21.56 10.77 4.33
C GLN A 28 -20.28 11.39 3.74
N THR A 29 -19.21 10.60 3.65
CA THR A 29 -17.90 10.95 3.06
C THR A 29 -17.41 9.76 2.24
N PRO A 30 -16.56 9.93 1.22
CA PRO A 30 -15.90 8.81 0.57
C PRO A 30 -15.27 7.91 1.64
N ASN A 31 -15.59 6.61 1.61
CA ASN A 31 -15.13 5.66 2.63
C ASN A 31 -13.61 5.37 2.53
N SER A 32 -12.94 6.01 1.59
CA SER A 32 -11.54 5.84 1.26
C SER A 32 -10.91 7.22 1.06
N ARG A 33 -10.07 7.62 2.01
CA ARG A 33 -9.01 8.59 1.72
C ARG A 33 -7.96 7.89 0.85
N PRO A 34 -7.25 8.61 -0.05
CA PRO A 34 -6.07 8.06 -0.70
C PRO A 34 -5.11 7.49 0.33
N ARG A 35 -4.58 6.29 0.08
CA ARG A 35 -3.63 5.62 0.98
C ARG A 35 -2.22 6.05 0.61
N ALA A 36 -1.40 6.37 1.61
CA ALA A 36 0.03 6.57 1.42
C ALA A 36 0.69 5.19 1.25
N ILE A 37 1.18 4.89 0.04
CA ILE A 37 1.75 3.59 -0.27
C ILE A 37 3.28 3.67 -0.33
N ALA A 38 3.93 2.78 0.42
CA ALA A 38 5.36 2.54 0.30
C ALA A 38 5.62 1.34 -0.64
N LEU A 39 6.61 1.47 -1.53
CA LEU A 39 7.07 0.39 -2.39
C LEU A 39 8.52 0.06 -2.04
N LEU A 40 8.81 -1.22 -1.85
CA LEU A 40 10.15 -1.70 -1.54
C LEU A 40 10.56 -2.79 -2.51
N ALA A 41 11.65 -2.58 -3.25
CA ALA A 41 12.23 -3.62 -4.10
C ALA A 41 13.23 -4.46 -3.32
N LEU A 42 13.08 -5.79 -3.41
CA LEU A 42 14.05 -6.78 -2.96
C LEU A 42 14.78 -7.29 -4.20
N GLY A 43 16.07 -7.00 -4.30
CA GLY A 43 16.89 -7.43 -5.43
C GLY A 43 16.71 -6.61 -6.72
N ALA A 44 17.48 -7.00 -7.72
CA ALA A 44 17.63 -6.24 -8.96
C ALA A 44 16.35 -6.25 -9.80
N ARG A 45 15.62 -7.37 -9.84
CA ARG A 45 14.42 -7.50 -10.68
C ARG A 45 13.25 -6.74 -10.07
N GLY A 46 13.06 -6.81 -8.75
CA GLY A 46 12.16 -5.92 -8.03
C GLY A 46 12.46 -4.44 -8.30
N ALA A 47 13.74 -4.04 -8.27
CA ALA A 47 14.15 -2.65 -8.51
C ALA A 47 13.86 -2.21 -9.94
N ALA A 48 14.10 -3.08 -10.94
CA ALA A 48 13.77 -2.81 -12.33
C ALA A 48 12.25 -2.59 -12.55
N ILE A 49 11.40 -3.34 -11.85
CA ILE A 49 9.94 -3.15 -11.90
C ILE A 49 9.55 -1.81 -11.28
N LEU A 50 10.07 -1.49 -10.10
CA LEU A 50 9.76 -0.21 -9.44
C LEU A 50 10.27 1.00 -10.23
N GLY A 51 11.37 0.86 -10.98
CA GLY A 51 11.87 1.89 -11.89
C GLY A 51 10.93 2.22 -13.05
N ARG A 52 9.92 1.38 -13.33
CA ARG A 52 8.88 1.62 -14.34
C ARG A 52 7.62 2.30 -13.77
N VAL A 53 7.53 2.44 -12.45
CA VAL A 53 6.39 3.04 -11.77
C VAL A 53 6.65 4.53 -11.56
N ASN A 54 5.60 5.37 -11.68
CA ASN A 54 5.71 6.79 -11.39
C ASN A 54 6.05 7.03 -9.91
N SER A 55 7.23 7.59 -9.62
CA SER A 55 7.69 7.77 -8.24
C SER A 55 6.92 8.83 -7.46
N ASP A 56 6.23 9.76 -8.13
CA ASP A 56 5.55 10.87 -7.47
C ASP A 56 4.36 10.41 -6.61
N ASP A 57 3.82 9.25 -6.92
CA ASP A 57 2.66 8.65 -6.26
C ASP A 57 3.05 7.75 -5.08
N PHE A 58 4.35 7.49 -4.89
CA PHE A 58 4.85 6.46 -3.96
C PHE A 58 6.07 6.89 -3.16
N ARG A 59 6.24 6.24 -2.00
CA ARG A 59 7.52 6.24 -1.30
C ARG A 59 8.31 5.00 -1.70
N ILE A 60 9.25 5.17 -2.62
CA ILE A 60 10.01 4.05 -3.20
C ILE A 60 11.35 3.87 -2.48
N LEU A 61 11.66 2.64 -2.10
CA LEU A 61 12.95 2.22 -1.58
C LEU A 61 13.43 0.97 -2.33
N SER A 62 14.66 0.94 -2.80
CA SER A 62 15.23 -0.24 -3.45
C SER A 62 16.35 -0.82 -2.60
N MET A 63 16.23 -2.09 -2.24
CA MET A 63 17.23 -2.87 -1.53
C MET A 63 17.78 -3.92 -2.49
N HIS A 64 18.75 -3.51 -3.31
CA HIS A 64 19.51 -4.42 -4.17
C HIS A 64 21.00 -4.18 -3.93
N ASP A 65 21.80 -5.22 -4.14
CA ASP A 65 23.26 -5.22 -3.91
C ASP A 65 23.96 -4.42 -5.04
N SER A 66 23.68 -3.13 -5.10
CA SER A 66 24.49 -2.19 -5.88
C SER A 66 25.73 -1.88 -5.06
N GLU A 67 26.82 -2.57 -5.41
CA GLU A 67 28.19 -2.48 -4.89
C GLU A 67 28.63 -3.55 -3.86
N GLY A 68 28.39 -4.83 -4.19
CA GLY A 68 29.31 -5.92 -3.84
C GLY A 68 29.53 -6.17 -2.35
N GLY A 69 28.52 -5.91 -1.53
CA GLY A 69 28.57 -6.09 -0.11
C GLY A 69 27.28 -6.74 0.31
N ALA A 70 27.31 -8.07 0.49
CA ALA A 70 26.32 -8.72 1.30
C ALA A 70 26.07 -7.84 2.53
N LEU A 71 24.80 -7.54 2.83
CA LEU A 71 24.41 -6.93 4.11
C LEU A 71 24.96 -7.70 5.32
N ALA A 72 25.51 -8.90 5.08
CA ALA A 72 26.38 -9.65 5.96
C ALA A 72 27.73 -8.93 6.20
N GLY A 73 27.74 -7.92 7.06
CA GLY A 73 28.95 -7.56 7.83
C GLY A 73 29.17 -6.09 8.12
N ASP A 74 28.58 -5.19 7.33
CA ASP A 74 28.73 -3.75 7.56
C ASP A 74 27.56 -3.19 8.38
N ILE A 75 27.82 -2.97 9.67
CA ILE A 75 26.85 -2.45 10.64
C ILE A 75 26.31 -1.08 10.22
N GLU A 76 27.13 -0.23 9.60
CA GLU A 76 26.70 1.10 9.15
C GLU A 76 25.80 0.99 7.92
N ALA A 77 26.10 0.08 7.00
CA ALA A 77 25.21 -0.20 5.87
C ALA A 77 23.86 -0.75 6.33
N ILE A 78 23.84 -1.67 7.28
CA ILE A 78 22.61 -2.21 7.89
C ILE A 78 21.81 -1.09 8.55
N ARG A 79 22.47 -0.24 9.36
CA ARG A 79 21.82 0.87 10.06
C ARG A 79 21.26 1.90 9.08
N ALA A 80 22.01 2.27 8.06
CA ALA A 80 21.55 3.20 7.03
C ALA A 80 20.32 2.64 6.29
N HIS A 81 20.28 1.34 6.00
CA HIS A 81 19.11 0.69 5.41
C HIS A 81 17.91 0.68 6.36
N ALA A 82 18.11 0.41 7.64
CA ALA A 82 17.06 0.45 8.66
C ALA A 82 16.48 1.87 8.82
N ASP A 83 17.33 2.90 8.87
CA ASP A 83 16.90 4.29 8.97
C ASP A 83 16.14 4.74 7.72
N LYS A 84 16.59 4.35 6.53
CA LYS A 84 15.87 4.60 5.27
C LYS A 84 14.51 3.90 5.28
N LEU A 85 14.46 2.63 5.70
CA LEU A 85 13.21 1.88 5.79
C LEU A 85 12.23 2.56 6.74
N HIS A 86 12.66 2.94 7.95
CA HIS A 86 11.81 3.67 8.89
C HIS A 86 11.27 4.97 8.31
N LYS A 87 12.11 5.75 7.62
CA LYS A 87 11.69 6.99 6.95
C LYS A 87 10.67 6.73 5.83
N THR A 88 10.91 5.70 5.03
CA THR A 88 10.00 5.28 3.96
C THR A 88 8.63 4.90 4.53
N LEU A 89 8.59 4.13 5.62
CA LEU A 89 7.35 3.67 6.25
C LEU A 89 6.66 4.73 7.13
N ALA A 90 7.34 5.81 7.51
CA ALA A 90 6.81 6.83 8.41
C ALA A 90 5.59 7.56 7.82
N GLY A 91 4.38 7.13 8.18
CA GLY A 91 3.13 7.67 7.63
C GLY A 91 2.69 7.02 6.33
N ALA A 92 3.25 5.85 5.99
CA ALA A 92 2.65 4.95 5.00
C ALA A 92 1.49 4.19 5.64
N ASP A 93 0.41 4.00 4.89
CA ASP A 93 -0.73 3.17 5.29
C ASP A 93 -0.53 1.70 4.93
N MET A 94 0.37 1.41 3.99
CA MET A 94 0.74 0.05 3.58
C MET A 94 2.07 -0.01 2.83
N LEU A 95 2.69 -1.18 2.84
CA LEU A 95 3.93 -1.50 2.14
C LEU A 95 3.71 -2.62 1.12
N PHE A 96 4.24 -2.44 -0.10
CA PHE A 96 4.43 -3.54 -1.05
C PHE A 96 5.91 -3.90 -1.17
N MET A 97 6.27 -5.14 -0.85
CA MET A 97 7.58 -5.71 -1.15
C MET A 97 7.53 -6.38 -2.52
N VAL A 98 8.39 -5.95 -3.44
CA VAL A 98 8.43 -6.44 -4.82
C VAL A 98 9.72 -7.20 -5.05
N ALA A 99 9.61 -8.45 -5.47
CA ALA A 99 10.73 -9.32 -5.77
C ALA A 99 10.43 -10.17 -7.00
N GLY A 100 11.44 -10.54 -7.77
CA GLY A 100 11.34 -11.47 -8.87
C GLY A 100 12.11 -12.76 -8.64
N LEU A 101 11.91 -13.73 -9.53
CA LEU A 101 12.73 -14.94 -9.56
C LEU A 101 14.21 -14.58 -9.68
N GLY A 102 15.02 -15.08 -8.73
CA GLY A 102 16.46 -14.81 -8.64
C GLY A 102 16.85 -13.67 -7.70
N ASP A 103 15.88 -12.89 -7.20
CA ASP A 103 16.15 -11.87 -6.19
C ASP A 103 16.37 -12.47 -4.80
N ASP A 104 17.24 -11.82 -4.01
CA ASP A 104 17.42 -12.15 -2.60
C ASP A 104 16.27 -11.57 -1.75
N VAL A 105 15.47 -12.47 -1.16
CA VAL A 105 14.34 -12.14 -0.28
C VAL A 105 14.67 -12.30 1.21
N SER A 106 15.94 -12.53 1.57
CA SER A 106 16.40 -12.77 2.95
C SER A 106 16.05 -11.64 3.92
N LEU A 107 15.86 -10.42 3.42
CA LEU A 107 15.49 -9.24 4.23
C LEU A 107 14.00 -9.15 4.55
N ALA A 108 13.14 -9.91 3.88
CA ALA A 108 11.69 -9.84 4.07
C ALA A 108 11.26 -9.98 5.54
N PRO A 109 11.81 -10.91 6.37
CA PRO A 109 11.47 -11.00 7.78
C PRO A 109 11.89 -9.78 8.61
N ALA A 110 13.00 -9.11 8.24
CA ALA A 110 13.43 -7.89 8.92
C ALA A 110 12.49 -6.72 8.57
N ILE A 111 12.13 -6.58 7.30
CA ILE A 111 11.20 -5.57 6.82
C ILE A 111 9.82 -5.74 7.47
N LYS A 112 9.34 -6.99 7.55
CA LYS A 112 8.08 -7.32 8.25
C LYS A 112 8.06 -6.83 9.69
N ARG A 113 9.13 -7.10 10.45
CA ARG A 113 9.23 -6.64 11.85
C ARG A 113 9.17 -5.12 11.98
N VAL A 114 9.78 -4.39 11.05
CA VAL A 114 9.70 -2.92 11.03
C VAL A 114 8.28 -2.48 10.68
N GLY A 115 7.66 -3.07 9.65
CA GLY A 115 6.25 -2.83 9.30
C GLY A 115 5.31 -3.05 10.48
N ASP A 116 5.45 -4.17 11.18
CA ASP A 116 4.68 -4.51 12.39
C ASP A 116 4.84 -3.47 13.49
N SER A 117 6.08 -3.05 13.77
CA SER A 117 6.35 -2.02 14.78
C SER A 117 5.69 -0.66 14.47
N MET A 118 5.41 -0.41 13.19
CA MET A 118 4.80 0.82 12.69
C MET A 118 3.31 0.64 12.35
N ASN A 119 2.77 -0.55 12.58
CA ASN A 119 1.40 -0.94 12.23
C ASN A 119 1.08 -0.75 10.73
N VAL A 120 2.09 -0.98 9.88
CA VAL A 120 2.00 -0.89 8.42
C VAL A 120 1.91 -2.30 7.83
N PRO A 121 0.76 -2.70 7.26
CA PRO A 121 0.61 -4.01 6.64
C PRO A 121 1.54 -4.16 5.43
N VAL A 122 2.10 -5.35 5.28
CA VAL A 122 3.11 -5.73 4.29
C VAL A 122 2.54 -6.74 3.30
N THR A 123 2.37 -6.31 2.05
CA THR A 123 1.98 -7.19 0.95
C THR A 123 3.20 -7.56 0.11
N GLY A 124 3.39 -8.84 -0.16
CA GLY A 124 4.42 -9.33 -1.09
C GLY A 124 3.88 -9.41 -2.51
N LEU A 125 4.67 -8.94 -3.48
CA LEU A 125 4.49 -9.13 -4.91
C LEU A 125 5.69 -9.92 -5.44
N PHE A 126 5.48 -11.16 -5.83
CA PHE A 126 6.53 -12.03 -6.34
C PHE A 126 6.30 -12.34 -7.82
N ILE A 127 7.31 -12.06 -8.65
CA ILE A 127 7.22 -12.25 -10.10
C ILE A 127 8.01 -13.49 -10.52
N ALA A 128 7.30 -14.52 -10.95
CA ALA A 128 7.91 -15.74 -11.47
C ALA A 128 6.97 -16.48 -12.44
N PRO A 129 7.51 -17.15 -13.47
CA PRO A 129 6.76 -18.12 -14.26
C PRO A 129 6.10 -19.17 -13.36
N ALA A 130 4.93 -19.68 -13.77
CA ALA A 130 4.12 -20.60 -12.95
C ALA A 130 4.85 -21.91 -12.58
N ASP A 131 5.81 -22.32 -13.40
CA ASP A 131 6.61 -23.54 -13.27
C ASP A 131 8.04 -23.29 -12.72
N ALA A 132 8.36 -22.05 -12.34
CA ALA A 132 9.70 -21.71 -11.90
C ALA A 132 10.03 -22.30 -10.51
N PRO A 133 11.28 -22.79 -10.29
CA PRO A 133 11.71 -23.29 -9.00
C PRO A 133 11.97 -22.13 -8.02
N ALA A 134 10.93 -21.68 -7.32
CA ALA A 134 10.98 -20.57 -6.37
C ALA A 134 10.59 -20.96 -4.94
N ALA A 135 10.65 -22.25 -4.59
CA ALA A 135 10.09 -22.78 -3.34
C ALA A 135 10.66 -22.10 -2.09
N GLU A 136 11.97 -21.86 -2.05
CA GLU A 136 12.64 -21.21 -0.92
C GLU A 136 12.21 -19.74 -0.78
N ALA A 137 12.31 -18.96 -1.85
CA ALA A 137 11.89 -17.56 -1.85
C ALA A 137 10.42 -17.40 -1.46
N LEU A 138 9.54 -18.25 -2.01
CA LEU A 138 8.11 -18.26 -1.67
C LEU A 138 7.86 -18.67 -0.21
N SER A 139 8.64 -19.61 0.34
CA SER A 139 8.54 -19.99 1.75
C SER A 139 8.87 -18.80 2.66
N THR A 140 9.98 -18.11 2.38
CA THR A 140 10.41 -16.91 3.12
C THR A 140 9.39 -15.78 3.00
N LEU A 141 8.89 -15.51 1.80
CA LEU A 141 7.90 -14.45 1.60
C LEU A 141 6.58 -14.78 2.31
N ARG A 142 6.06 -16.01 2.18
CA ARG A 142 4.80 -16.44 2.82
C ARG A 142 4.82 -16.29 4.34
N SER A 143 5.96 -16.49 4.98
CA SER A 143 6.09 -16.32 6.44
C SER A 143 6.29 -14.85 6.86
N SER A 144 6.59 -13.97 5.90
CA SER A 144 6.99 -12.58 6.14
C SER A 144 5.97 -11.53 5.69
N VAL A 145 4.82 -11.92 5.14
CA VAL A 145 3.81 -10.98 4.62
C VAL A 145 2.40 -11.38 5.06
N GLU A 146 1.49 -10.40 5.19
CA GLU A 146 0.08 -10.69 5.44
C GLU A 146 -0.64 -11.22 4.20
N MET A 147 -0.18 -10.79 3.02
CA MET A 147 -0.71 -11.21 1.73
C MET A 147 0.42 -11.36 0.72
N LEU A 148 0.44 -12.47 0.00
CA LEU A 148 1.39 -12.72 -1.08
C LEU A 148 0.65 -12.86 -2.42
N VAL A 149 1.00 -12.01 -3.38
CA VAL A 149 0.55 -12.09 -4.77
C VAL A 149 1.68 -12.64 -5.61
N ILE A 150 1.40 -13.64 -6.44
CA ILE A 150 2.36 -14.20 -7.38
C ILE A 150 1.85 -13.89 -8.79
N ALA A 151 2.68 -13.25 -9.59
CA ALA A 151 2.38 -12.89 -10.97
C ALA A 151 3.42 -13.49 -11.92
N ALA A 152 2.96 -13.95 -13.09
CA ALA A 152 3.86 -14.42 -14.14
C ALA A 152 4.38 -13.27 -15.03
N ASP A 153 3.65 -12.16 -15.07
CA ASP A 153 3.89 -11.02 -15.94
C ASP A 153 4.32 -9.78 -15.14
N GLU A 154 5.46 -9.22 -15.51
CA GLU A 154 5.98 -7.97 -14.94
C GLU A 154 5.17 -6.75 -15.34
N GLU A 155 4.63 -6.71 -16.57
CA GLU A 155 3.89 -5.58 -17.09
C GLU A 155 2.55 -5.42 -16.35
N TYR A 156 1.92 -6.54 -16.02
CA TYR A 156 0.77 -6.56 -15.12
C TYR A 156 1.09 -5.91 -13.78
N VAL A 157 2.24 -6.24 -13.15
CA VAL A 157 2.61 -5.69 -11.83
C VAL A 157 2.88 -4.19 -11.91
N SER A 158 3.65 -3.71 -12.89
CA SER A 158 3.91 -2.27 -13.04
C SER A 158 2.63 -1.49 -13.33
N THR A 159 1.72 -2.04 -14.13
CA THR A 159 0.41 -1.45 -14.41
C THR A 159 -0.45 -1.40 -13.16
N MET A 160 -0.54 -2.52 -12.42
CA MET A 160 -1.29 -2.59 -11.16
C MET A 160 -0.77 -1.57 -10.15
N LEU A 161 0.55 -1.49 -9.95
CA LEU A 161 1.15 -0.51 -9.05
C LEU A 161 0.84 0.91 -9.50
N THR A 162 1.01 1.25 -10.78
CA THR A 162 0.67 2.58 -11.30
C THR A 162 -0.79 2.95 -11.05
N MET A 163 -1.71 1.99 -11.14
CA MET A 163 -3.13 2.22 -10.89
C MET A 163 -3.46 2.36 -9.39
N LEU A 164 -2.63 1.84 -8.48
CA LEU A 164 -2.81 2.00 -7.03
C LEU A 164 -2.35 3.37 -6.50
N GLY A 165 -1.46 4.04 -7.22
CA GLY A 165 -0.90 5.34 -6.81
C GLY A 165 -1.76 6.54 -7.17
N ARG A 166 -2.82 6.33 -7.96
CA ARG A 166 -3.76 7.36 -8.41
C ARG A 166 -4.97 7.47 -7.49
#